data_AF-A0A8S0WM40-F1
#
_entry.id   AF-A0A8S0WM40-F1
#
_cell.length_a   1.000
_cell.length_b   1.000
_cell.length_c   1.000
_cell.angle_alpha   90.00
_cell.angle_beta   90.00
_cell.angle_gamma   90.00
#
_symmetry.space_group_name_H-M   'P 1'
#
loop_
_entity.id
_entity.type
_entity.pdbx_description
1 polymer ?
#
loop_
_entity_poly.entity_id
_entity_poly.type
_entity_poly.pdbx_seq_one_letter_code
_entity_poly.pdbx_strand_id
1 'polypeptide(L)'
;MSFVNTYTPPNKRDIDVSFMDPYDLNSTIPVLPILESDRVCLVPFNPAIHAEAFHMAYVADIESIDRYFPVDWSTIDAFLAFLESFIRQDHTSVLFAIIDKTRPSENPALIPQGRVAGVIGWAHGSLAQLSMEFGPVVVLTAFQRTFVSANAIGLLLKYVLDTPEEGGLGFRRVAWCTNPMNVASIGAAEKMGFTKEGVVSEI
;
A
#
# COMPACT_ATOMS: atom_id res chain seq x y z
N MET A 1 32.01 30.30 1.02
CA MET A 1 31.17 29.80 -0.08
C MET A 1 29.78 30.34 0.14
N SER A 2 29.20 31.07 -0.82
CA SER A 2 27.83 31.57 -0.70
C SER A 2 26.91 30.76 -1.61
N PHE A 3 26.07 29.92 -1.02
CA PHE A 3 24.91 29.33 -1.69
C PHE A 3 23.64 29.98 -1.12
N VAL A 4 22.58 30.01 -1.92
CA VAL A 4 21.24 30.41 -1.45
C VAL A 4 20.34 29.20 -1.62
N ASN A 5 19.60 28.87 -0.56
CA ASN A 5 18.55 27.85 -0.58
C ASN A 5 17.20 28.56 -0.48
N THR A 6 16.49 28.66 -1.60
CA THR A 6 15.16 29.29 -1.69
C THR A 6 14.04 28.26 -1.75
N TYR A 7 14.27 27.02 -1.32
CA TYR A 7 13.26 25.97 -1.38
C TYR A 7 12.04 26.34 -0.52
N THR A 8 10.87 26.32 -1.16
CA THR A 8 9.57 26.43 -0.49
C THR A 8 8.87 25.08 -0.68
N PRO A 9 8.49 24.37 0.39
CA PRO A 9 7.78 23.11 0.25
C PRO A 9 6.44 23.33 -0.47
N PRO A 10 5.97 22.36 -1.26
CA PRO A 10 4.64 22.39 -1.84
C PRO A 10 3.57 22.65 -0.77
N ASN A 11 2.56 23.46 -1.09
CA ASN A 11 1.48 23.78 -0.16
C ASN A 11 0.55 22.56 0.00
N LYS A 12 0.74 21.76 1.05
CA LYS A 12 -0.05 20.54 1.35
C LYS A 12 -1.48 20.81 1.85
N ARG A 13 -2.02 22.03 1.68
CA ARG A 13 -3.15 22.52 2.49
C ARG A 13 -4.56 22.17 1.99
N ASP A 14 -4.70 21.58 0.82
CA ASP A 14 -6.02 21.15 0.35
C ASP A 14 -6.14 19.64 0.54
N ILE A 15 -6.45 19.22 1.77
CA ILE A 15 -6.85 17.84 2.05
C ILE A 15 -8.29 17.70 1.56
N ASP A 16 -8.46 17.45 0.27
CA ASP A 16 -9.76 17.13 -0.29
C ASP A 16 -10.12 15.67 0.03
N VAL A 17 -10.83 15.48 1.15
CA VAL A 17 -11.45 14.19 1.49
C VAL A 17 -12.80 13.99 0.80
N SER A 18 -13.20 14.87 -0.13
CA SER A 18 -14.37 14.62 -0.97
C SER A 18 -13.98 13.62 -2.06
N PHE A 19 -14.05 12.35 -1.71
CA PHE A 19 -13.76 11.22 -2.60
C PHE A 19 -14.85 11.12 -3.67
N MET A 20 -14.79 12.00 -4.68
CA MET A 20 -15.71 11.99 -5.80
C MET A 20 -15.47 10.77 -6.69
N ASP A 21 -16.54 10.20 -7.23
CA ASP A 21 -16.48 9.16 -8.25
C ASP A 21 -16.47 9.82 -9.65
N PRO A 22 -15.53 9.48 -10.55
CA PRO A 22 -14.44 8.52 -10.38
C PRO A 22 -13.32 9.03 -9.46
N TYR A 23 -12.81 8.16 -8.58
CA TYR A 23 -11.66 8.48 -7.73
C TYR A 23 -10.38 8.59 -8.56
N ASP A 24 -9.77 9.77 -8.56
CA ASP A 24 -8.50 10.03 -9.25
C ASP A 24 -7.32 9.55 -8.42
N LEU A 25 -6.66 8.46 -8.86
CA LEU A 25 -5.45 7.94 -8.23
C LEU A 25 -4.26 8.91 -8.31
N ASN A 26 -4.28 9.86 -9.26
CA ASN A 26 -3.24 10.86 -9.47
C ASN A 26 -1.83 10.25 -9.63
N SER A 27 -1.71 9.10 -10.32
CA SER A 27 -0.44 8.39 -10.49
C SER A 27 0.18 8.62 -11.87
N THR A 28 1.49 8.81 -11.90
CA THR A 28 2.32 8.83 -13.12
C THR A 28 2.78 7.44 -13.55
N ILE A 29 2.67 6.44 -12.67
CA ILE A 29 2.99 5.05 -12.95
C ILE A 29 1.69 4.36 -13.36
N PRO A 30 1.66 3.59 -14.47
CA PRO A 30 0.46 2.86 -14.86
C PRO A 30 -0.07 1.96 -13.74
N VAL A 31 -1.39 1.88 -13.61
CA VAL A 31 -2.06 1.06 -12.60
C VAL A 31 -3.13 0.21 -13.27
N LEU A 32 -3.04 -1.12 -13.10
CA LEU A 32 -4.09 -2.03 -13.53
C LEU A 32 -5.31 -1.93 -12.59
N PRO A 33 -6.54 -2.01 -13.12
CA PRO A 33 -7.75 -1.93 -12.31
C PRO A 33 -7.92 -3.15 -11.38
N ILE A 34 -7.31 -4.28 -11.73
CA ILE A 34 -7.31 -5.49 -10.91
C ILE A 34 -6.03 -6.31 -11.16
N LEU A 35 -5.45 -6.81 -10.07
CA LEU A 35 -4.44 -7.88 -10.07
C LEU A 35 -5.01 -9.05 -9.28
N GLU A 36 -5.07 -10.26 -9.82
CA GLU A 36 -5.76 -11.35 -9.12
C GLU A 36 -5.14 -12.74 -9.26
N SER A 37 -5.41 -13.56 -8.24
CA SER A 37 -5.32 -15.01 -8.26
C SER A 37 -6.71 -15.61 -7.97
N ASP A 38 -6.80 -16.93 -7.85
CA ASP A 38 -8.06 -17.61 -7.50
C ASP A 38 -8.62 -17.16 -6.15
N ARG A 39 -7.75 -16.73 -5.21
CA ARG A 39 -8.14 -16.49 -3.81
C ARG A 39 -8.00 -15.05 -3.35
N VAL A 40 -7.18 -14.24 -4.02
CA VAL A 40 -6.92 -12.85 -3.64
C VAL A 40 -7.00 -11.97 -4.88
N CYS A 41 -7.55 -10.77 -4.74
CA CYS A 41 -7.28 -9.70 -5.70
C CYS A 41 -6.81 -8.42 -5.01
N LEU A 42 -6.06 -7.62 -5.76
CA LEU A 42 -5.69 -6.27 -5.44
C LEU A 42 -6.45 -5.34 -6.38
N VAL A 43 -7.11 -4.35 -5.81
CA VAL A 43 -7.79 -3.28 -6.56
C VAL A 43 -7.28 -1.94 -6.05
N PRO A 44 -7.12 -0.91 -6.90
CA PRO A 44 -6.72 0.41 -6.44
C PRO A 44 -7.65 0.89 -5.32
N PHE A 45 -7.05 1.41 -4.25
CA PHE A 45 -7.78 1.78 -3.05
C PHE A 45 -8.63 3.02 -3.31
N ASN A 46 -9.93 2.82 -3.52
CA ASN A 46 -10.93 3.89 -3.52
C ASN A 46 -11.47 4.10 -2.08
N PRO A 47 -11.32 5.29 -1.48
CA PRO A 47 -11.78 5.55 -0.11
C PRO A 47 -13.28 5.43 0.08
N ALA A 48 -14.08 5.86 -0.90
CA ALA A 48 -15.54 5.78 -0.84
C ALA A 48 -16.04 4.31 -0.84
N ILE A 49 -15.23 3.37 -1.32
CA ILE A 49 -15.56 1.95 -1.42
C ILE A 49 -14.96 1.15 -0.26
N HIS A 50 -13.69 1.39 0.07
CA HIS A 50 -12.91 0.50 0.92
C HIS A 50 -12.61 1.05 2.32
N ALA A 51 -12.63 2.38 2.52
CA ALA A 51 -12.11 2.97 3.76
C ALA A 51 -12.88 2.54 4.99
N GLU A 52 -14.22 2.53 4.95
CA GLU A 52 -15.04 2.14 6.09
C GLU A 52 -14.75 0.69 6.53
N ALA A 53 -14.81 -0.25 5.58
CA ALA A 53 -14.58 -1.68 5.85
C ALA A 53 -13.15 -1.95 6.36
N PHE A 54 -12.14 -1.34 5.71
CA PHE A 54 -10.75 -1.47 6.15
C PHE A 54 -10.55 -0.88 7.55
N HIS A 55 -10.94 0.38 7.74
CA HIS A 55 -10.65 1.14 8.95
C HIS A 55 -11.40 0.55 10.16
N MET A 56 -12.66 0.13 9.99
CA MET A 56 -13.42 -0.53 11.06
C MET A 56 -12.71 -1.80 11.56
N ALA A 57 -12.22 -2.63 10.64
CA ALA A 57 -11.49 -3.85 10.99
C ALA A 57 -10.08 -3.57 11.55
N TYR A 58 -9.44 -2.49 11.09
CA TYR A 58 -8.14 -2.03 11.59
C TYR A 58 -8.24 -1.57 13.04
N VAL A 59 -9.17 -0.65 13.36
CA VAL A 59 -9.29 -0.10 14.73
C VAL A 59 -9.75 -1.12 15.76
N ALA A 60 -10.48 -2.16 15.32
CA ALA A 60 -10.92 -3.25 16.18
C ALA A 60 -9.76 -4.04 16.81
N ASP A 61 -8.55 -3.98 16.23
CA ASP A 61 -7.35 -4.68 16.73
C ASP A 61 -6.07 -3.84 16.53
N ILE A 62 -6.20 -2.52 16.69
CA ILE A 62 -5.13 -1.55 16.43
C ILE A 62 -3.87 -1.81 17.26
N GLU A 63 -4.00 -2.25 18.50
CA GLU A 63 -2.85 -2.55 19.37
C GLU A 63 -1.96 -3.66 18.78
N SER A 64 -2.57 -4.64 18.08
CA SER A 64 -1.85 -5.73 17.42
C SER A 64 -1.20 -5.27 16.12
N ILE A 65 -1.81 -4.33 15.40
CA ILE A 65 -1.37 -3.87 14.08
C ILE A 65 -0.31 -2.77 14.19
N ASP A 66 -0.50 -1.80 15.08
CA ASP A 66 0.23 -0.51 15.07
C ASP A 66 1.55 -0.55 15.82
N ARG A 67 1.85 -1.64 16.52
CA ARG A 67 3.03 -1.77 17.39
C ARG A 67 4.35 -1.30 16.75
N TYR A 68 4.49 -1.45 15.43
CA TYR A 68 5.69 -1.06 14.68
C TYR A 68 5.41 -0.07 13.55
N PHE A 69 4.20 0.49 13.50
CA PHE A 69 3.77 1.36 12.41
C PHE A 69 4.08 2.82 12.76
N PRO A 70 4.68 3.60 11.84
CA PRO A 70 5.16 4.95 12.15
C PRO A 70 4.07 6.03 11.98
N VAL A 71 2.83 5.65 11.71
CA VAL A 71 1.70 6.56 11.48
C VAL A 71 0.52 6.16 12.36
N ASP A 72 -0.23 7.16 12.82
CA ASP A 72 -1.44 6.97 13.62
C ASP A 72 -2.68 6.98 12.71
N TRP A 73 -3.33 5.81 12.59
CA TRP A 73 -4.60 5.64 11.89
C TRP A 73 -5.72 5.27 12.86
N SER A 74 -5.69 5.78 14.09
CA SER A 74 -6.73 5.53 15.10
C SER A 74 -8.10 6.15 14.76
N THR A 75 -8.13 7.09 13.82
CA THR A 75 -9.36 7.71 13.32
C THR A 75 -9.41 7.64 11.79
N ILE A 76 -10.64 7.57 11.25
CA ILE A 76 -10.81 7.48 9.80
C ILE A 76 -10.28 8.73 9.12
N ASP A 77 -10.47 9.91 9.72
CA ASP A 77 -9.94 11.17 9.22
C ASP A 77 -8.41 11.17 9.15
N ALA A 78 -7.72 10.57 10.14
CA ALA A 78 -6.26 10.45 10.12
C ALA A 78 -5.78 9.49 9.01
N PHE A 79 -6.47 8.36 8.81
CA PHE A 79 -6.19 7.44 7.71
C PHE A 79 -6.42 8.09 6.33
N LEU A 80 -7.52 8.82 6.18
CA LEU A 80 -7.86 9.54 4.95
C LEU A 80 -6.89 10.68 4.66
N ALA A 81 -6.47 11.43 5.69
CA ALA A 81 -5.44 12.44 5.56
C ALA A 81 -4.08 11.83 5.15
N PHE A 82 -3.74 10.64 5.66
CA PHE A 82 -2.57 9.91 5.21
C PHE A 82 -2.67 9.56 3.72
N LEU A 83 -3.80 8.99 3.30
CA LEU A 83 -4.01 8.62 1.91
C LEU A 83 -3.89 9.83 0.97
N GLU A 84 -4.47 10.96 1.33
CA GLU A 84 -4.36 12.17 0.52
C GLU A 84 -2.91 12.68 0.46
N SER A 85 -2.28 12.86 1.63
CA SER A 85 -1.01 13.60 1.72
C SER A 85 0.25 12.77 1.43
N PHE A 86 0.22 11.45 1.64
CA PHE A 86 1.37 10.56 1.43
C PHE A 86 1.22 9.64 0.23
N ILE A 87 -0.02 9.32 -0.18
CA ILE A 87 -0.25 8.45 -1.34
C ILE A 87 -0.68 9.27 -2.55
N ARG A 88 -1.84 9.94 -2.52
CA ARG A 88 -2.40 10.58 -3.72
C ARG A 88 -1.62 11.81 -4.19
N GLN A 89 -1.11 12.63 -3.27
CA GLN A 89 -0.29 13.80 -3.61
C GLN A 89 1.14 13.43 -4.05
N ASP A 90 1.61 12.23 -3.73
CA ASP A 90 2.83 11.67 -4.32
C ASP A 90 2.46 10.89 -5.58
N HIS A 91 2.66 11.51 -6.74
CA HIS A 91 2.23 10.92 -8.01
C HIS A 91 3.03 9.66 -8.41
N THR A 92 3.94 9.19 -7.55
CA THR A 92 4.71 7.96 -7.72
C THR A 92 4.31 6.87 -6.73
N SER A 93 3.30 7.13 -5.91
CA SER A 93 2.79 6.23 -4.87
C SER A 93 1.36 5.78 -5.19
N VAL A 94 1.01 4.54 -4.84
CA VAL A 94 -0.34 3.99 -5.03
C VAL A 94 -0.64 3.00 -3.91
N LEU A 95 -1.87 3.04 -3.39
CA LEU A 95 -2.39 2.07 -2.42
C LEU A 95 -3.42 1.16 -3.09
N PHE A 96 -3.42 -0.11 -2.71
CA PHE A 96 -4.39 -1.12 -3.12
C PHE A 96 -5.12 -1.69 -1.89
N ALA A 97 -6.41 -1.97 -2.06
CA ALA A 97 -7.14 -2.84 -1.15
C ALA A 97 -6.79 -4.30 -1.46
N ILE A 98 -6.46 -5.08 -0.43
CA ILE A 98 -6.31 -6.53 -0.53
C ILE A 98 -7.68 -7.15 -0.27
N ILE A 99 -8.21 -7.91 -1.23
CA ILE A 99 -9.52 -8.57 -1.10
C ILE A 99 -9.33 -10.09 -1.05
N ASP A 100 -9.85 -10.72 0.01
CA ASP A 100 -9.97 -12.17 0.11
C ASP A 100 -11.25 -12.62 -0.60
N LYS A 101 -11.09 -13.27 -1.76
CA LYS A 101 -12.18 -13.77 -2.62
C LYS A 101 -12.90 -14.98 -2.02
N THR A 102 -12.33 -15.60 -0.99
CA THR A 102 -12.88 -16.81 -0.35
C THR A 102 -13.85 -16.50 0.79
N ARG A 103 -13.94 -15.23 1.21
CA ARG A 103 -14.84 -14.77 2.26
C ARG A 103 -15.88 -13.80 1.70
N PRO A 104 -17.13 -13.86 2.18
CA PRO A 104 -18.16 -12.94 1.73
C PRO A 104 -17.85 -11.52 2.19
N SER A 105 -18.11 -10.57 1.29
CA SER A 105 -18.05 -9.13 1.56
C SER A 105 -19.04 -8.73 2.65
N GLU A 106 -18.66 -7.74 3.44
CA GLU A 106 -19.57 -7.08 4.40
C GLU A 106 -20.53 -6.12 3.68
N ASN A 107 -20.12 -5.60 2.52
CA ASN A 107 -20.95 -4.79 1.63
C ASN A 107 -20.79 -5.26 0.17
N PRO A 108 -21.51 -6.32 -0.25
CA PRO A 108 -21.40 -6.88 -1.60
C PRO A 108 -21.77 -5.90 -2.73
N ALA A 109 -22.53 -4.84 -2.43
CA ALA A 109 -22.88 -3.82 -3.42
C ALA A 109 -21.68 -2.95 -3.79
N LEU A 110 -20.78 -2.68 -2.83
CA LEU A 110 -19.57 -1.89 -3.04
C LEU A 110 -18.35 -2.77 -3.38
N ILE A 111 -18.21 -3.91 -2.71
CA ILE A 111 -17.05 -4.80 -2.83
C ILE A 111 -17.56 -6.20 -3.19
N PRO A 112 -18.00 -6.43 -4.44
CA PRO A 112 -18.59 -7.71 -4.85
C PRO A 112 -17.58 -8.87 -4.89
N GLN A 113 -16.27 -8.58 -4.95
CA GLN A 113 -15.21 -9.56 -5.15
C GLN A 113 -14.91 -10.41 -3.91
N GLY A 114 -15.23 -9.91 -2.70
CA GLY A 114 -14.90 -10.60 -1.45
C GLY A 114 -14.76 -9.66 -0.27
N ARG A 115 -14.05 -10.09 0.78
CA ARG A 115 -13.86 -9.30 2.00
C ARG A 115 -12.54 -8.54 1.98
N VAL A 116 -12.55 -7.27 2.42
CA VAL A 116 -11.33 -6.50 2.65
C VAL A 116 -10.46 -7.21 3.70
N ALA A 117 -9.24 -7.53 3.32
CA ALA A 117 -8.27 -8.27 4.10
C ALA A 117 -7.07 -7.42 4.54
N GLY A 118 -6.95 -6.21 4.01
CA GLY A 118 -5.87 -5.29 4.32
C GLY A 118 -5.61 -4.30 3.19
N VAL A 119 -4.44 -3.67 3.25
CA VAL A 119 -3.92 -2.79 2.20
C VAL A 119 -2.46 -3.11 1.90
N ILE A 120 -2.07 -2.91 0.66
CA ILE A 120 -0.68 -2.96 0.20
C ILE A 120 -0.47 -1.84 -0.81
N GLY A 121 0.65 -1.16 -0.74
CA GLY A 121 1.00 -0.11 -1.70
C GLY A 121 2.42 -0.20 -2.18
N TRP A 122 2.75 0.69 -3.11
CA TRP A 122 4.11 1.11 -3.34
C TRP A 122 4.24 2.61 -3.08
N ALA A 123 5.45 3.00 -2.71
CA ALA A 123 5.83 4.37 -2.49
C ALA A 123 7.17 4.69 -3.16
N HIS A 124 7.43 5.99 -3.35
CA HIS A 124 8.72 6.52 -3.83
C HIS A 124 9.15 5.92 -5.17
N GLY A 125 8.20 5.75 -6.09
CA GLY A 125 8.47 5.23 -7.42
C GLY A 125 9.38 6.16 -8.23
N SER A 126 10.41 5.60 -8.87
CA SER A 126 11.32 6.33 -9.73
C SER A 126 11.35 5.70 -11.11
N LEU A 127 10.67 6.33 -12.07
CA LEU A 127 10.72 5.90 -13.48
C LEU A 127 12.13 6.03 -14.07
N ALA A 128 12.93 6.98 -13.58
CA ALA A 128 14.31 7.17 -14.04
C ALA A 128 15.27 6.08 -13.54
N GLN A 129 15.04 5.56 -12.34
CA GLN A 129 15.88 4.52 -11.73
C GLN A 129 15.26 3.12 -11.83
N LEU A 130 14.01 3.02 -12.30
CA LEU A 130 13.22 1.80 -12.35
C LEU A 130 13.17 1.12 -10.97
N SER A 131 12.92 1.91 -9.93
CA SER A 131 12.88 1.43 -8.54
C SER A 131 11.67 1.96 -7.78
N MET A 132 11.18 1.21 -6.79
CA MET A 132 10.15 1.65 -5.84
C MET A 132 10.31 0.91 -4.49
N GLU A 133 9.54 1.31 -3.49
CA GLU A 133 9.41 0.61 -2.21
C GLU A 133 8.00 0.05 -2.05
N PHE A 134 7.83 -1.15 -1.50
CA PHE A 134 6.52 -1.65 -1.08
C PHE A 134 6.19 -1.16 0.32
N GLY A 135 5.09 -0.42 0.41
CA GLY A 135 4.64 0.25 1.62
C GLY A 135 3.49 1.22 1.31
N PRO A 136 2.55 1.44 2.25
CA PRO A 136 2.38 0.67 3.47
C PRO A 136 1.86 -0.75 3.18
N VAL A 137 2.16 -1.70 4.07
CA VAL A 137 1.65 -3.08 3.99
C VAL A 137 0.99 -3.46 5.30
N VAL A 138 -0.33 -3.61 5.29
CA VAL A 138 -1.12 -4.00 6.46
C VAL A 138 -2.03 -5.15 6.08
N VAL A 139 -1.86 -6.29 6.73
CA VAL A 139 -2.80 -7.42 6.66
C VAL A 139 -3.57 -7.46 7.97
N LEU A 140 -4.89 -7.32 7.88
CA LEU A 140 -5.77 -7.32 9.05
C LEU A 140 -5.66 -8.67 9.79
N THR A 141 -5.74 -8.65 11.12
CA THR A 141 -5.42 -9.81 11.98
C THR A 141 -6.16 -11.08 11.58
N ALA A 142 -7.43 -10.97 11.19
CA ALA A 142 -8.26 -12.11 10.74
C ALA A 142 -7.76 -12.83 9.47
N PHE A 143 -6.78 -12.25 8.78
CA PHE A 143 -6.18 -12.73 7.53
C PHE A 143 -4.67 -12.96 7.65
N GLN A 144 -4.05 -12.63 8.78
CA GLN A 144 -2.65 -12.96 9.04
C GLN A 144 -2.47 -14.47 9.18
N ARG A 145 -1.26 -14.95 8.87
CA ARG A 145 -0.91 -16.39 8.87
C ARG A 145 -1.80 -17.24 7.94
N THR A 146 -2.44 -16.60 6.94
CA THR A 146 -3.17 -17.25 5.86
C THR A 146 -2.42 -17.11 4.53
N PHE A 147 -3.09 -17.41 3.42
CA PHE A 147 -2.57 -17.23 2.06
C PHE A 147 -2.53 -15.74 1.63
N VAL A 148 -3.27 -14.86 2.31
CA VAL A 148 -3.51 -13.47 1.87
C VAL A 148 -2.22 -12.69 1.64
N SER A 149 -1.34 -12.62 2.64
CA SER A 149 -0.10 -11.83 2.57
C SER A 149 0.80 -12.27 1.41
N ALA A 150 1.06 -13.56 1.29
CA ALA A 150 1.95 -14.09 0.25
C ALA A 150 1.37 -13.89 -1.16
N ASN A 151 0.06 -14.06 -1.34
CA ASN A 151 -0.59 -13.82 -2.63
C ASN A 151 -0.59 -12.33 -2.99
N ALA A 152 -0.93 -11.45 -2.06
CA ALA A 152 -0.91 -10.00 -2.28
C ALA A 152 0.49 -9.50 -2.68
N ILE A 153 1.52 -9.88 -1.92
CA ILE A 153 2.89 -9.47 -2.23
C ILE A 153 3.35 -10.08 -3.56
N GLY A 154 3.03 -11.34 -3.83
CA GLY A 154 3.40 -12.01 -5.07
C GLY A 154 2.76 -11.39 -6.31
N LEU A 155 1.47 -11.05 -6.24
CA LEU A 155 0.75 -10.36 -7.33
C LEU A 155 1.40 -9.00 -7.63
N LEU A 156 1.72 -8.23 -6.59
CA LEU A 156 2.32 -6.91 -6.74
C LEU A 156 3.76 -7.00 -7.26
N LEU A 157 4.57 -7.92 -6.75
CA LEU A 157 5.93 -8.18 -7.25
C LEU A 157 5.91 -8.56 -8.73
N LYS A 158 5.04 -9.49 -9.13
CA LYS A 158 4.89 -9.91 -10.53
C LYS A 158 4.54 -8.71 -11.41
N TYR A 159 3.53 -7.93 -11.02
CA TYR A 159 3.14 -6.76 -11.81
C TYR A 159 4.26 -5.73 -11.94
N VAL A 160 4.99 -5.48 -10.86
CA VAL A 160 6.03 -4.44 -10.84
C VAL A 160 7.28 -4.87 -11.60
N LEU A 161 7.70 -6.14 -11.49
CA LEU A 161 8.97 -6.63 -12.00
C LEU A 161 8.89 -7.29 -13.39
N ASP A 162 7.75 -7.87 -13.77
CA ASP A 162 7.56 -8.44 -15.11
C ASP A 162 7.69 -7.32 -16.16
N THR A 163 8.15 -7.68 -17.35
CA THR A 163 8.34 -6.73 -18.44
C THR A 163 7.01 -6.18 -18.98
N PRO A 164 6.99 -5.01 -19.65
CA PRO A 164 5.80 -4.53 -20.34
C PRO A 164 5.21 -5.54 -21.34
N GLU A 165 6.05 -6.33 -22.01
CA GLU A 165 5.64 -7.40 -22.92
C GLU A 165 4.91 -8.55 -22.20
N GLU A 166 5.23 -8.79 -20.92
CA GLU A 166 4.57 -9.76 -20.04
C GLU A 166 3.37 -9.16 -19.29
N GLY A 167 3.07 -7.88 -19.50
CA GLY A 167 1.98 -7.15 -18.86
C GLY A 167 2.34 -6.51 -17.52
N GLY A 168 3.63 -6.44 -17.17
CA GLY A 168 4.14 -5.75 -15.98
C GLY A 168 4.65 -4.32 -16.25
N LEU A 169 5.30 -3.72 -15.26
CA LEU A 169 5.82 -2.36 -15.32
C LEU A 169 7.30 -2.28 -15.72
N GLY A 170 8.03 -3.40 -15.68
CA GLY A 170 9.46 -3.46 -16.01
C GLY A 170 10.38 -2.72 -15.01
N PHE A 171 9.95 -2.54 -13.77
CA PHE A 171 10.84 -2.02 -12.73
C PHE A 171 11.93 -3.05 -12.41
N ARG A 172 13.09 -2.56 -12.01
CA ARG A 172 14.29 -3.37 -11.76
C ARG A 172 14.59 -3.58 -10.29
N ARG A 173 13.96 -2.80 -9.40
CA ARG A 173 14.17 -2.88 -7.96
C ARG A 173 12.89 -2.58 -7.19
N VAL A 174 12.58 -3.46 -6.24
CA VAL A 174 11.58 -3.20 -5.20
C VAL A 174 12.28 -3.29 -3.84
N ALA A 175 12.16 -2.24 -3.04
CA ALA A 175 12.61 -2.21 -1.66
C ALA A 175 11.46 -2.60 -0.70
N TRP A 176 11.83 -3.07 0.48
CA TRP A 176 10.92 -3.30 1.60
C TRP A 176 11.59 -2.81 2.87
N CYS A 177 11.02 -1.81 3.52
CA CYS A 177 11.54 -1.25 4.77
C CYS A 177 10.64 -1.65 5.93
N THR A 178 11.24 -2.02 7.06
CA THR A 178 10.48 -2.30 8.28
C THR A 178 11.31 -2.02 9.53
N ASN A 179 10.64 -1.79 10.65
CA ASN A 179 11.30 -1.64 11.94
C ASN A 179 12.13 -2.90 12.24
N PRO A 180 13.40 -2.78 12.70
CA PRO A 180 14.27 -3.93 12.95
C PRO A 180 13.74 -4.90 14.02
N MET A 181 12.81 -4.47 14.87
CA MET A 181 12.13 -5.30 15.86
C MET A 181 10.87 -5.99 15.33
N ASN A 182 10.42 -5.65 14.12
CA ASN A 182 9.26 -6.27 13.47
C ASN A 182 9.65 -7.57 12.77
N VAL A 183 9.90 -8.61 13.57
CA VAL A 183 10.29 -9.95 13.10
C VAL A 183 9.28 -10.53 12.10
N ALA A 184 7.98 -10.21 12.26
CA ALA A 184 6.94 -10.70 11.36
C ALA A 184 7.06 -10.10 9.95
N SER A 185 7.30 -8.79 9.84
CA SER A 185 7.50 -8.11 8.55
C SER A 185 8.82 -8.53 7.89
N ILE A 186 9.90 -8.68 8.68
CA ILE A 186 11.18 -9.20 8.19
C ILE A 186 10.99 -10.61 7.60
N GLY A 187 10.35 -11.51 8.34
CA GLY A 187 10.09 -12.87 7.86
C GLY A 187 9.15 -12.93 6.65
N ALA A 188 8.21 -11.98 6.52
CA ALA A 188 7.38 -11.86 5.33
C ALA A 188 8.20 -11.47 4.10
N ALA A 189 9.07 -10.47 4.21
CA ALA A 189 9.96 -10.05 3.13
C ALA A 189 10.91 -11.18 2.69
N GLU A 190 11.59 -11.83 3.63
CA GLU A 190 12.50 -12.95 3.35
C GLU A 190 11.77 -14.12 2.66
N LYS A 191 10.57 -14.48 3.14
CA LYS A 191 9.74 -15.53 2.54
C LYS A 191 9.35 -15.21 1.10
N MET A 192 9.17 -13.93 0.77
CA MET A 192 8.84 -13.47 -0.57
C MET A 192 10.06 -13.28 -1.47
N GLY A 193 11.27 -13.59 -0.99
CA GLY A 193 12.50 -13.57 -1.78
C GLY A 193 13.25 -12.24 -1.74
N PHE A 194 12.86 -11.29 -0.88
CA PHE A 194 13.66 -10.10 -0.66
C PHE A 194 15.00 -10.46 0.00
N THR A 195 16.06 -9.77 -0.39
CA THR A 195 17.39 -9.92 0.19
C THR A 195 17.64 -8.80 1.19
N LYS A 196 18.05 -9.14 2.42
CA LYS A 196 18.40 -8.15 3.44
C LYS A 196 19.69 -7.43 3.08
N GLU A 197 19.60 -6.12 2.82
CA GLU A 197 20.76 -5.29 2.48
C GLU A 197 21.41 -4.61 3.69
N GLY A 198 20.63 -4.24 4.70
CA GLY A 198 21.18 -3.56 5.88
C GLY A 198 20.13 -3.10 6.89
N VAL A 199 20.61 -2.41 7.92
CA VAL A 199 19.80 -1.66 8.90
C VAL A 199 20.29 -0.22 8.86
N VAL A 200 19.38 0.72 8.61
CA VAL A 200 19.69 2.16 8.64
C VAL A 200 19.58 2.62 10.09
N SER A 201 20.70 3.06 10.68
CA SER A 201 20.74 3.64 12.02
C SER A 201 20.76 5.16 11.95
N GLU A 202 20.09 5.82 12.89
CA GLU A 202 20.33 7.24 13.15
C GLU A 202 21.77 7.41 13.68
N ILE A 203 22.51 8.38 13.14
CA ILE A 203 23.86 8.77 13.59
C ILE A 203 23.72 10.01 14.47
#